data_AF-A0A2G8DGA6-F1
#
_entry.id   AF-A0A2G8DGA6-F1
#
_cell.length_a   1.000
_cell.length_b   1.000
_cell.length_c   1.000
_cell.angle_alpha   90.00
_cell.angle_beta   90.00
_cell.angle_gamma   90.00
#
_symmetry.space_group_name_H-M   'P 1'
#
loop_
_entity.id
_entity.type
_entity.pdbx_description
1 polymer ?
#
loop_
_entity_poly.entity_id
_entity_poly.type
_entity_poly.pdbx_seq_one_letter_code
_entity_poly.pdbx_strand_id
1 'polypeptide(L)'
;MTFYITMAATISSIVMLVWFAAGSNPWRLLVAYSAISTRLLIGIIFIEMVTSVDFISSVALLFLILNTSGTIIAAYYMGVRR
;
A
#
# COMPACT_ATOMS: atom_id res chain seq x y z
N MET A 1 -1.02 0.23 22.98
CA MET A 1 -0.14 1.08 22.13
C MET A 1 -0.24 0.67 20.67
N THR A 2 -0.01 -0.61 20.33
CA THR A 2 -0.20 -1.19 18.99
C THR A 2 -1.60 -0.95 18.40
N PHE A 3 -2.66 -1.11 19.20
CA PHE A 3 -4.05 -0.86 18.76
C PHE A 3 -4.31 0.56 18.23
N TYR A 4 -3.74 1.59 18.87
CA TYR A 4 -3.92 2.98 18.41
C TYR A 4 -3.14 3.26 17.12
N ILE A 5 -1.96 2.65 16.97
CA ILE A 5 -1.12 2.78 15.77
C ILE A 5 -1.80 2.11 14.57
N THR A 6 -2.34 0.91 14.74
CA THR A 6 -3.11 0.24 13.69
C THR A 6 -4.39 1.00 13.35
N MET A 7 -5.12 1.53 14.33
CA MET A 7 -6.31 2.34 14.09
C MET A 7 -5.99 3.61 13.26
N ALA A 8 -4.93 4.34 13.62
CA ALA A 8 -4.49 5.53 12.90
C ALA A 8 -4.01 5.21 11.47
N ALA A 9 -3.32 4.08 11.28
CA ALA A 9 -2.89 3.61 9.97
C ALA A 9 -4.10 3.26 9.07
N THR A 10 -5.13 2.62 9.63
CA THR A 10 -6.36 2.27 8.88
C THR A 10 -7.15 3.52 8.50
N ILE A 11 -7.38 4.44 9.45
CA ILE A 11 -8.12 5.69 9.20
C ILE A 11 -7.40 6.54 8.16
N SER A 12 -6.08 6.73 8.29
CA SER A 12 -5.32 7.50 7.31
C SER A 12 -5.33 6.85 5.92
N SER A 13 -5.45 5.51 5.83
CA SER A 13 -5.57 4.77 4.55
C SER A 13 -6.88 5.07 3.87
N ILE A 14 -7.98 5.01 4.61
CA ILE A 14 -9.32 5.30 4.10
C ILE A 14 -9.40 6.76 3.64
N VAL A 15 -8.90 7.70 4.45
CA VAL A 15 -8.91 9.13 4.11
C VAL A 15 -8.10 9.42 2.83
N MET A 16 -6.90 8.84 2.70
CA MET A 16 -6.12 8.99 1.45
C MET A 16 -6.88 8.40 0.26
N LEU A 17 -7.45 7.20 0.40
CA LEU A 17 -8.17 6.53 -0.69
C LEU A 17 -9.33 7.39 -1.21
N VAL A 18 -10.14 7.95 -0.30
CA VAL A 18 -11.25 8.86 -0.63
C VAL A 18 -10.73 10.16 -1.27
N TRP A 19 -9.67 10.76 -0.72
CA TRP A 19 -9.10 12.00 -1.23
C TRP A 19 -8.49 11.85 -2.63
N PHE A 20 -7.81 10.74 -2.89
CA PHE A 20 -7.15 10.50 -4.17
C PHE A 20 -8.11 9.98 -5.25
N ALA A 21 -9.14 9.21 -4.89
CA ALA A 21 -10.19 8.79 -5.82
C ALA A 21 -11.05 9.96 -6.33
N ALA A 22 -11.13 11.07 -5.58
CA ALA A 22 -11.90 12.25 -5.97
C ALA A 22 -11.30 13.06 -7.13
N GLY A 23 -10.07 12.76 -7.59
CA GLY A 23 -9.41 13.51 -8.68
C GLY A 23 -9.19 12.68 -9.95
N SER A 24 -9.42 13.27 -11.12
CA SER A 24 -9.23 12.62 -12.44
C SER A 24 -7.76 12.44 -12.86
N ASN A 25 -6.78 12.84 -12.04
CA ASN A 25 -5.37 12.75 -12.39
C ASN A 25 -4.84 11.32 -12.17
N PRO A 26 -4.43 10.59 -13.22
CA PRO A 26 -3.98 9.21 -13.09
C PRO A 26 -2.72 9.06 -12.21
N TRP A 27 -1.88 10.08 -12.11
CA TRP A 27 -0.73 10.11 -11.20
C TRP A 27 -1.14 10.11 -9.72
N ARG A 28 -2.26 10.77 -9.39
CA ARG A 28 -2.81 10.79 -8.03
C ARG A 28 -3.31 9.41 -7.61
N LEU A 29 -3.96 8.69 -8.53
CA LEU A 29 -4.40 7.31 -8.30
C LEU A 29 -3.21 6.36 -8.09
N LEU A 30 -2.13 6.52 -8.87
CA LEU A 30 -0.92 5.72 -8.72
C LEU A 30 -0.28 5.90 -7.33
N VAL A 31 -0.14 7.15 -6.88
CA VAL A 31 0.41 7.48 -5.55
C VAL A 31 -0.48 6.92 -4.44
N ALA A 32 -1.79 7.01 -4.58
CA ALA A 32 -2.74 6.45 -3.62
C ALA A 32 -2.63 4.94 -3.51
N TYR A 33 -2.63 4.25 -4.65
CA TYR A 33 -2.44 2.80 -4.73
C TYR A 33 -1.15 2.37 -4.02
N SER A 34 -0.03 3.01 -4.36
CA SER A 34 1.26 2.72 -3.75
C SER A 34 1.21 2.93 -2.23
N ALA A 35 0.65 4.04 -1.75
CA ALA A 35 0.53 4.34 -0.33
C ALA A 35 -0.35 3.33 0.44
N ILE A 36 -1.46 2.89 -0.13
CA ILE A 36 -2.36 1.89 0.48
C ILE A 36 -1.65 0.53 0.58
N SER A 37 -0.98 0.10 -0.49
CA SER A 37 -0.25 -1.16 -0.50
C SER A 37 0.87 -1.19 0.53
N THR A 38 1.60 -0.08 0.74
CA THR A 38 2.64 0.00 1.78
C THR A 38 2.05 -0.08 3.19
N ARG A 39 0.86 0.49 3.42
CA ARG A 39 0.19 0.38 4.73
C ARG A 39 -0.39 -1.00 4.99
N LEU A 40 -0.91 -1.68 3.95
CA LEU A 40 -1.28 -3.08 4.03
C LEU A 40 -0.07 -3.94 4.42
N LEU A 41 1.09 -3.71 3.80
CA LEU A 41 2.33 -4.40 4.15
C LEU A 41 2.70 -4.21 5.63
N ILE A 42 2.61 -2.98 6.14
CA ILE A 42 2.84 -2.70 7.57
C ILE A 42 1.85 -3.51 8.44
N GLY A 43 0.57 -3.57 8.05
CA GLY A 43 -0.43 -4.39 8.72
C GLY A 43 -0.07 -5.88 8.75
N ILE A 44 0.43 -6.42 7.63
CA ILE A 44 0.86 -7.82 7.51
C ILE A 44 2.03 -8.11 8.47
N ILE A 45 3.00 -7.20 8.59
CA ILE A 45 4.12 -7.33 9.54
C ILE A 45 3.63 -7.34 10.99
N PHE A 46 2.64 -6.50 11.33
CA PHE A 46 2.05 -6.53 12.68
C PHE A 46 1.31 -7.85 12.96
N ILE A 47 0.61 -8.41 11.96
CA ILE A 47 -0.04 -9.71 12.10
C ILE A 47 1.01 -10.81 12.30
N GLU A 48 2.12 -10.78 11.57
CA GLU A 48 3.25 -11.69 11.75
C GLU A 48 3.80 -11.64 13.17
N MET A 49 4.04 -10.44 13.71
CA MET A 49 4.52 -10.26 15.09
C MET A 49 3.56 -10.86 16.14
N VAL A 50 2.26 -10.86 15.88
CA VAL A 50 1.25 -11.41 16.81
C VAL A 50 1.09 -12.92 16.64
N THR A 51 1.14 -13.42 15.41
CA THR A 51 0.85 -14.83 15.09
C THR A 51 2.09 -15.72 15.07
N SER A 52 3.29 -15.16 14.99
CA SER A 52 4.58 -15.88 14.89
C SER A 52 4.62 -16.90 13.74
N VAL A 53 3.92 -16.61 12.64
CA VAL A 53 3.86 -17.49 11.47
C VAL A 53 4.86 -17.01 10.41
N ASP A 54 5.96 -17.73 10.23
CA ASP A 54 7.04 -17.43 9.27
C ASP A 54 6.58 -17.37 7.80
N PHE A 55 5.42 -17.96 7.47
CA PHE A 55 4.86 -17.87 6.12
C PHE A 55 4.46 -16.43 5.74
N ILE A 56 4.14 -15.58 6.74
CA ILE A 56 3.62 -14.23 6.50
C ILE A 56 4.68 -13.30 5.90
N SER A 57 5.95 -13.42 6.30
CA SER A 57 7.04 -12.63 5.72
C SER A 57 7.31 -12.98 4.26
N SER A 58 7.14 -14.24 3.86
CA SER A 58 7.24 -14.65 2.46
C SER A 58 6.14 -14.01 1.60
N VAL A 59 4.90 -13.96 2.12
CA VAL A 59 3.78 -13.29 1.44
C VAL A 59 3.99 -11.77 1.40
N ALA A 60 4.51 -11.17 2.46
CA ALA A 60 4.84 -9.74 2.51
C ALA A 60 5.90 -9.37 1.46
N LEU A 61 6.96 -10.17 1.31
CA LEU A 61 7.99 -9.98 0.29
C LEU A 61 7.43 -10.07 -1.13
N LEU A 62 6.60 -11.08 -1.41
CA LEU A 62 5.90 -11.19 -2.70
C LEU A 62 5.03 -9.95 -2.96
N PHE A 63 4.29 -9.49 -1.96
CA PHE A 63 3.43 -8.31 -2.06
C PHE A 63 4.25 -7.05 -2.35
N LEU A 64 5.41 -6.89 -1.70
CA LEU A 64 6.33 -5.78 -1.93
C LEU A 64 6.84 -5.77 -3.38
N ILE A 65 7.34 -6.91 -3.87
CA ILE A 65 7.90 -7.03 -5.22
C ILE A 65 6.82 -6.71 -6.26
N LEU A 66 5.62 -7.27 -6.11
CA LEU A 66 4.51 -7.04 -7.03
C LEU A 66 4.04 -5.58 -7.02
N ASN A 67 3.92 -4.98 -5.83
CA ASN A 67 3.52 -3.58 -5.69
C ASN A 67 4.55 -2.63 -6.32
N THR A 68 5.84 -2.80 -6.02
CA THR A 68 6.90 -1.97 -6.60
C THR A 68 6.97 -2.12 -8.11
N SER A 69 6.94 -3.36 -8.62
CA SER A 69 6.99 -3.63 -10.06
C SER A 69 5.78 -3.05 -10.79
N GLY A 70 4.57 -3.28 -10.28
CA GLY A 70 3.33 -2.76 -10.86
C GLY A 70 3.29 -1.22 -10.87
N THR A 71 3.77 -0.59 -9.79
CA THR A 71 3.84 0.87 -9.68
C THR A 71 4.82 1.46 -10.70
N ILE A 72 6.00 0.84 -10.88
CA ILE A 72 7.01 1.28 -11.86
C ILE A 72 6.47 1.15 -13.29
N ILE A 73 5.86 0.01 -13.63
CA ILE A 73 5.29 -0.23 -14.96
C ILE A 73 4.19 0.80 -15.26
N ALA A 74 3.28 1.02 -14.31
CA ALA A 74 2.21 1.99 -14.48
C ALA A 74 2.73 3.44 -14.59
N ALA A 75 3.74 3.81 -13.80
CA ALA A 75 4.42 5.11 -13.91
C ALA A 75 5.09 5.29 -15.28
N TYR A 76 5.77 4.26 -15.79
CA TYR A 76 6.41 4.27 -17.10
C TYR A 76 5.39 4.53 -18.22
N TYR A 77 4.28 3.78 -18.25
CA TYR A 77 3.25 3.99 -19.27
C TYR A 77 2.51 5.33 -19.14
N MET A 78 2.36 5.86 -17.92
CA MET A 78 1.80 7.21 -17.71
C MET A 78 2.77 8.32 -18.14
N GLY A 79 4.08 8.10 -18.01
CA GLY A 79 5.13 9.03 -18.44
C GLY A 79 5.35 9.05 -19.95
N VAL A 80 5.25 7.88 -20.61
CA VAL A 80 5.42 7.73 -22.07
C VAL A 80 4.22 8.21 -22.88
N ARG A 81 3.02 8.31 -22.27
CA ARG A 81 1.79 8.82 -22.92
C ARG A 81 1.65 10.35 -22.88
N ARG A 82 2.69 11.07 -22.48
CA ARG A 82 2.81 12.54 -22.61
C ARG A 82 3.83 12.87 -23.67
#